data_AF-A0A4Q3APD5-F1
#
_entry.id   AF-A0A4Q3APD5-F1
#
_cell.length_a   1.000
_cell.length_b   1.000
_cell.length_c   1.000
_cell.angle_alpha   90.00
_cell.angle_beta   90.00
_cell.angle_gamma   90.00
#
_symmetry.space_group_name_H-M   'P 1'
#
loop_
_entity.id
_entity.type
_entity.pdbx_description
1 polymer ?
#
loop_
_entity_poly.entity_id
_entity_poly.type
_entity_poly.pdbx_seq_one_letter_code
_entity_poly.pdbx_strand_id
1 'polypeptide(L)'
;ACKNRGMAKGKTTPDGLFTLTEVECMGNCASAPMVQINDDNFEDLNYDRTVAILDALAQGKSPKAGTQEPGRHTVEPLGGPTSLTAMVSDNHDYRSEW
;
A
#
# COMPACT_ATOMS: atom_id res chain seq x y z
N ALA A 1 7.45 1.20 -12.99
CA ALA A 1 6.53 0.07 -13.26
C ALA A 1 5.50 0.40 -14.34
N CYS A 2 4.58 1.36 -14.14
CA CYS A 2 3.43 1.57 -15.05
C CYS A 2 3.82 1.82 -16.52
N LYS A 3 4.79 2.71 -16.78
CA LYS A 3 5.31 2.98 -18.14
C LYS A 3 5.81 1.72 -18.85
N ASN A 4 6.47 0.81 -18.12
CA ASN A 4 7.03 -0.42 -18.69
C ASN A 4 5.94 -1.45 -19.05
N ARG A 5 4.71 -1.27 -18.55
CA ARG A 5 3.53 -2.04 -18.94
C ARG A 5 2.68 -1.32 -20.01
N GLY A 6 3.21 -0.27 -20.64
CA GLY A 6 2.49 0.47 -21.67
C GLY A 6 1.37 1.38 -21.16
N MET A 7 1.29 1.63 -19.84
CA MET A 7 0.33 2.59 -19.31
C MET A 7 0.79 4.04 -19.57
N ALA A 8 -0.19 4.91 -19.82
CA ALA A 8 -0.02 6.35 -19.96
C ALA A 8 -1.08 7.08 -19.12
N LYS A 9 -0.72 8.25 -18.58
CA LYS A 9 -1.63 9.06 -17.75
C LYS A 9 -2.90 9.42 -18.54
N GLY A 10 -4.06 9.24 -17.92
CA GLY A 10 -5.39 9.49 -18.50
C GLY A 10 -5.81 8.50 -19.60
N LYS A 11 -5.14 7.35 -19.73
CA LYS A 11 -5.44 6.32 -20.73
C LYS A 11 -5.68 4.97 -20.08
N THR A 12 -6.50 4.17 -20.75
CA THR A 12 -6.72 2.75 -20.46
C THR A 12 -5.86 1.90 -21.39
N THR A 13 -5.30 0.81 -20.88
CA THR A 13 -4.53 -0.15 -21.68
C THR A 13 -5.43 -0.86 -22.72
N PRO A 14 -4.88 -1.35 -23.85
CA PRO A 14 -5.69 -1.98 -24.92
C PRO A 14 -6.45 -3.23 -24.49
N ASP A 15 -5.96 -3.95 -23.48
CA ASP A 15 -6.63 -5.10 -22.86
C ASP A 15 -7.78 -4.71 -21.92
N GLY A 16 -7.96 -3.41 -21.65
CA GLY A 16 -9.00 -2.88 -20.77
C GLY A 16 -8.72 -3.06 -19.28
N LEU A 17 -7.56 -3.58 -18.87
CA LEU A 17 -7.30 -3.95 -17.48
C LEU A 17 -6.89 -2.78 -16.58
N PHE A 18 -6.11 -1.84 -17.10
CA PHE A 18 -5.54 -0.76 -16.29
C PHE A 18 -5.84 0.62 -16.87
N THR A 19 -6.32 1.52 -16.02
CA THR A 19 -6.39 2.96 -16.30
C THR A 19 -5.48 3.69 -15.33
N LEU A 20 -4.53 4.48 -15.84
CA LEU A 20 -3.59 5.23 -15.00
C LEU A 20 -4.03 6.68 -14.88
N THR A 21 -4.38 7.10 -13.67
CA THR A 21 -4.70 8.50 -13.35
C THR A 21 -3.76 9.01 -12.26
N GLU A 22 -3.36 10.26 -12.39
CA GLU A 22 -2.66 10.98 -11.31
C GLU A 22 -3.70 11.72 -10.48
N VAL A 23 -3.61 11.56 -9.17
CA VAL A 23 -4.50 12.18 -8.19
C VAL A 23 -3.66 12.91 -7.16
N GLU A 24 -4.34 13.71 -6.34
CA GLU A 24 -3.72 14.47 -5.26
C GLU A 24 -3.46 13.58 -4.03
N CYS A 25 -3.31 14.20 -2.86
CA CYS A 25 -3.07 13.51 -1.60
C CYS A 25 -4.18 12.48 -1.28
N MET A 26 -3.75 11.25 -0.99
CA MET A 26 -4.62 10.12 -0.58
C MET A 26 -4.52 9.78 0.92
N GLY A 27 -3.85 10.61 1.72
CA GLY A 27 -3.76 10.44 3.18
C GLY A 27 -2.74 9.40 3.69
N ASN A 28 -2.01 8.72 2.81
CA ASN A 28 -1.01 7.71 3.15
C ASN A 28 0.44 8.26 3.18
N CYS A 29 0.62 9.46 3.75
CA CYS A 29 1.91 10.15 3.70
C CYS A 29 3.03 9.43 4.48
N ALA A 30 2.68 8.78 5.60
CA ALA A 30 3.64 8.06 6.46
C ALA A 30 4.15 6.73 5.86
N SER A 31 3.50 6.26 4.80
CA SER A 31 3.80 5.05 4.05
C SER A 31 3.97 5.34 2.55
N ALA A 32 4.40 6.56 2.23
CA ALA A 32 4.74 6.94 0.87
C ALA A 32 5.97 6.16 0.37
N PRO A 33 6.09 5.90 -0.95
CA PRO A 33 5.10 6.21 -1.99
C PRO A 33 3.99 5.14 -2.06
N MET A 34 2.82 5.54 -2.59
CA MET A 34 1.64 4.69 -2.62
C MET A 34 0.85 4.83 -3.94
N VAL A 35 0.00 3.86 -4.23
CA VAL A 35 -1.07 3.97 -5.23
C VAL A 35 -2.38 3.43 -4.65
N GLN A 36 -3.51 3.94 -5.14
CA GLN A 36 -4.81 3.32 -4.93
C GLN A 36 -5.22 2.58 -6.20
N ILE A 37 -5.70 1.35 -6.05
CA ILE A 37 -6.24 0.54 -7.14
C ILE A 37 -7.62 0.06 -6.72
N ASN A 38 -8.66 0.58 -7.38
CA ASN A 38 -10.05 0.43 -6.94
C ASN A 38 -10.19 0.89 -5.47
N ASP A 39 -10.66 0.02 -4.57
CA ASP A 39 -10.89 0.35 -3.17
C ASP A 39 -9.65 0.17 -2.27
N ASP A 40 -8.58 -0.45 -2.78
CA ASP A 40 -7.42 -0.84 -1.99
C ASP A 40 -6.25 0.14 -2.13
N ASN A 41 -5.62 0.48 -1.00
CA ASN A 41 -4.37 1.22 -0.97
C ASN A 41 -3.18 0.26 -0.97
N PHE A 42 -2.18 0.54 -1.79
CA PHE A 42 -0.91 -0.18 -1.82
C PHE A 42 0.21 0.81 -1.50
N GLU A 43 0.93 0.54 -0.42
CA GLU A 43 1.78 1.52 0.26
C GLU A 43 3.23 1.03 0.41
N ASP A 44 4.16 1.90 0.79
CA ASP A 44 5.61 1.64 0.88
C ASP A 44 6.18 1.01 -0.41
N LEU A 45 5.75 1.57 -1.55
CA LEU A 45 6.06 1.03 -2.85
C LEU A 45 7.50 1.34 -3.28
N ASN A 46 8.07 0.38 -4.01
CA ASN A 46 9.23 0.61 -4.85
C ASN A 46 8.93 0.02 -6.23
N TYR A 47 9.90 0.08 -7.15
CA TYR A 47 9.70 -0.43 -8.51
C TYR A 47 9.26 -1.91 -8.50
N ASP A 48 9.96 -2.78 -7.77
CA ASP A 48 9.72 -4.23 -7.77
C ASP A 48 8.38 -4.60 -7.14
N ARG A 49 8.05 -4.01 -5.99
CA ARG A 49 6.76 -4.19 -5.31
C ARG A 49 5.59 -3.73 -6.19
N THR A 50 5.75 -2.60 -6.88
CA THR A 50 4.73 -2.12 -7.82
C THR A 50 4.55 -3.08 -9.00
N VAL A 51 5.65 -3.63 -9.54
CA VAL A 51 5.57 -4.64 -10.61
C VAL A 51 4.82 -5.88 -10.13
N ALA A 52 5.15 -6.39 -8.94
CA ALA A 52 4.52 -7.58 -8.36
C ALA A 52 3.01 -7.41 -8.15
N ILE A 53 2.56 -6.26 -7.63
CA ILE A 53 1.13 -5.95 -7.48
C ILE A 53 0.43 -5.96 -8.84
N LEU A 54 0.99 -5.27 -9.83
CA LEU A 54 0.40 -5.19 -11.16
C LEU A 54 0.36 -6.56 -11.87
N ASP A 55 1.36 -7.43 -11.65
CA ASP A 55 1.33 -8.81 -12.18
C ASP A 55 0.25 -9.66 -11.52
N ALA A 56 0.12 -9.55 -10.19
CA ALA A 56 -0.92 -10.27 -9.47
C ALA A 56 -2.31 -9.88 -9.99
N LEU A 57 -2.57 -8.58 -10.13
CA LEU A 57 -3.84 -8.06 -10.64
C LEU A 57 -4.11 -8.48 -12.09
N ALA A 58 -3.11 -8.41 -12.97
CA ALA A 58 -3.25 -8.86 -14.36
C ALA A 58 -3.56 -10.37 -14.47
N GLN A 59 -3.17 -11.16 -13.47
CA GLN A 59 -3.49 -12.59 -13.36
C GLN A 59 -4.83 -12.85 -12.66
N GLY A 60 -5.60 -11.81 -12.32
CA GLY A 60 -6.88 -11.93 -11.60
C GLY A 60 -6.72 -12.29 -10.12
N LYS A 61 -5.54 -12.08 -9.53
CA LYS A 61 -5.29 -12.32 -8.10
C LYS A 61 -5.55 -11.05 -7.28
N SER A 62 -5.75 -11.22 -5.99
CA SER A 62 -5.90 -10.14 -5.01
C SER A 62 -4.61 -9.99 -4.19
N PRO A 63 -3.68 -9.08 -4.56
CA PRO A 63 -2.50 -8.81 -3.75
C PRO A 63 -2.89 -8.19 -2.39
N LYS A 64 -2.03 -8.35 -1.38
CA LYS A 64 -2.24 -7.80 -0.03
C LYS A 64 -2.31 -6.27 -0.10
N ALA A 65 -3.41 -5.68 0.39
CA ALA A 65 -3.52 -4.24 0.58
C ALA A 65 -2.69 -3.73 1.77
N GLY A 66 -2.46 -2.42 1.83
CA GLY A 66 -1.64 -1.70 2.81
C GLY A 66 -0.16 -1.71 2.45
N THR A 67 0.69 -1.61 3.49
CA THR A 67 2.15 -1.59 3.32
C THR A 67 2.68 -2.88 2.69
N GLN A 68 3.56 -2.68 1.70
CA GLN A 68 4.33 -3.72 1.03
C GLN A 68 5.74 -3.88 1.62
N GLU A 69 6.08 -3.13 2.67
CA GLU A 69 7.35 -3.21 3.36
C GLU A 69 7.39 -4.42 4.31
N PRO A 70 8.34 -5.36 4.14
CA PRO A 70 8.45 -6.51 5.02
C PRO A 70 8.65 -6.11 6.49
N GLY A 71 7.88 -6.74 7.39
CA GLY A 71 7.97 -6.48 8.83
C GLY A 71 7.24 -5.22 9.29
N ARG A 72 6.64 -4.44 8.38
CA ARG A 72 5.70 -3.37 8.72
C ARG A 72 4.26 -3.86 8.56
N HIS A 73 3.37 -3.46 9.45
CA HIS A 73 1.96 -3.83 9.48
C HIS A 73 1.07 -2.69 8.97
N THR A 74 1.29 -1.46 9.42
CA THR A 74 0.57 -0.27 8.95
C THR A 74 1.53 0.89 8.72
N VAL A 75 1.59 1.83 9.66
CA VAL A 75 2.37 3.08 9.57
C VAL A 75 3.35 3.25 10.72
N GLU A 76 3.57 2.21 11.54
CA GLU A 76 4.58 2.23 12.59
C GLU A 76 6.00 2.41 12.01
N PRO A 77 6.96 2.94 12.79
CA PRO A 77 8.36 3.01 12.38
C PRO A 77 8.93 1.66 11.92
N LEU A 78 9.85 1.72 10.95
CA LEU A 78 10.60 0.55 10.51
C LEU A 78 11.40 -0.04 11.68
N GLY A 79 11.29 -1.36 11.87
CA GLY A 79 11.86 -2.06 13.03
C GLY A 79 10.92 -2.16 14.23
N GLY A 80 9.69 -1.64 14.10
CA GLY A 80 8.63 -1.75 15.10
C GLY A 80 8.29 -0.42 15.77
N PRO A 81 7.18 -0.38 16.52
CA PRO A 81 6.68 0.85 17.10
C PRO A 81 7.59 1.36 18.22
N THR A 82 7.94 2.65 18.16
CA THR A 82 8.77 3.34 19.18
C THR A 82 7.93 3.93 20.31
N SER A 83 6.61 3.93 20.16
CA SER A 83 5.59 4.32 21.12
C SER A 83 4.49 3.25 21.11
N LEU A 84 3.61 3.22 22.11
CA LEU A 84 2.61 2.13 22.24
C LEU A 84 3.27 0.73 22.20
N THR A 85 4.50 0.60 22.72
CA THR A 85 5.26 -0.66 22.70
C THR A 85 4.57 -1.76 23.50
N ALA A 86 3.85 -1.39 24.58
CA ALA A 86 3.03 -2.32 25.36
C ALA A 86 1.81 -2.85 24.58
N MET A 87 1.40 -2.18 23.49
CA MET A 87 0.22 -2.55 22.70
C MET A 87 0.51 -3.51 21.54
N VAL A 88 1.76 -3.94 21.39
CA VAL A 88 2.19 -4.78 20.26
C VAL A 88 1.68 -6.21 20.42
N SER A 89 1.71 -6.73 21.65
CA SER A 89 1.28 -8.09 21.98
C SER A 89 -0.20 -8.19 22.31
N ASP A 90 -0.75 -7.20 22.99
CA ASP A 90 -2.09 -7.21 23.55
C ASP A 90 -2.62 -5.79 23.76
N ASN A 91 -3.94 -5.68 23.81
CA ASN A 91 -4.59 -4.40 24.09
C ASN A 91 -4.58 -4.17 25.61
N HIS A 92 -3.78 -3.21 26.08
CA HIS A 92 -3.70 -2.86 27.49
C HIS A 92 -4.86 -1.93 27.88
N ASP A 93 -5.77 -2.41 28.72
CA ASP A 93 -6.92 -1.63 29.19
C ASP A 93 -6.55 -0.79 30.42
N TYR A 94 -6.25 0.49 30.22
CA TYR A 94 -5.92 1.42 31.31
C TYR A 94 -7.14 1.87 32.14
N ARG A 95 -8.37 1.43 31.83
CA ARG A 95 -9.59 1.97 32.46
C ARG A 95 -9.69 1.76 33.97
N SER A 96 -9.02 0.75 34.51
CA SER A 96 -8.98 0.48 35.95
C SER A 96 -7.86 1.21 36.69
N GLU A 97 -6.99 1.93 35.99
CA GLU A 97 -5.82 2.61 36.55
C GLU A 97 -6.08 4.09 36.91
N TRP A 98 -7.29 4.61 36.64
CA TRP A 98 -7.77 5.95 36.99
C TRP A 98 -9.11 5.88 37.73
#